data_AF-A0A7C2YY21-F1
#
_entry.id   AF-A0A7C2YY21-F1
#
_cell.length_a   1.000
_cell.length_b   1.000
_cell.length_c   1.000
_cell.angle_alpha   90.00
_cell.angle_beta   90.00
_cell.angle_gamma   90.00
#
_symmetry.space_group_name_H-M   'P 1'
#
loop_
_entity.id
_entity.type
_entity.pdbx_description
1 polymer ?
#
loop_
_entity_poly.entity_id
_entity_poly.type
_entity_poly.pdbx_seq_one_letter_code
_entity_poly.pdbx_strand_id
1 'polypeptide(L)'
;MGIGCIAPSPSLFAARQARRWQQAAQQLKTQPPHQFADALLHLPADGRPSLMRLWQNPTDERRNKRAQIIGRALLWAAGSYLDAARLALDEGNLERTLQFCQAAVLCLKDAASFLPPWERASALRWAMQLATLRQRQSDRFYVRTHLLALCVKVKAQAAFVPKAKSSPSQRRSSR
;
A
#
# COMPACT_ATOMS: atom_id res chain seq x y z
N MET A 1 -30.30 30.07 -10.98
CA MET A 1 -29.31 29.57 -9.99
C MET A 1 -28.72 28.28 -10.53
N GLY A 2 -27.55 28.34 -11.17
CA GLY A 2 -26.89 27.16 -11.68
C GLY A 2 -26.12 26.48 -10.55
N ILE A 3 -26.62 25.36 -10.05
CA ILE A 3 -25.81 24.44 -9.24
C ILE A 3 -24.81 23.84 -10.22
N GLY A 4 -23.69 24.52 -10.43
CA GLY A 4 -22.58 23.98 -11.19
C GLY A 4 -22.18 22.66 -10.54
N CYS A 5 -22.32 21.56 -11.28
CA CYS A 5 -21.89 20.24 -10.83
C CYS A 5 -20.39 20.31 -10.50
N ILE A 6 -20.05 20.49 -9.21
CA ILE A 6 -18.66 20.43 -8.75
C ILE A 6 -18.23 18.98 -8.93
N ALA A 7 -17.42 18.73 -9.96
CA ALA A 7 -16.82 17.42 -10.15
C ALA A 7 -16.09 17.01 -8.86
N PRO A 8 -16.32 15.78 -8.34
CA PRO A 8 -15.71 15.36 -7.08
C PRO A 8 -14.19 15.42 -7.20
N SER A 9 -13.53 16.11 -6.26
CA SER A 9 -12.07 16.27 -6.25
C SER A 9 -11.36 14.91 -6.39
N PRO A 10 -10.51 14.74 -7.44
CA PRO A 10 -9.75 13.52 -7.64
C PRO A 10 -8.92 13.12 -6.41
N SER A 11 -8.35 14.11 -5.70
CA SER A 11 -7.56 13.84 -4.50
C SER A 11 -8.40 13.22 -3.37
N LEU A 12 -9.64 13.69 -3.18
CA LEU A 12 -10.58 13.10 -2.20
C LEU A 12 -11.04 11.70 -2.61
N PHE A 13 -11.22 11.43 -3.90
CA PHE A 13 -11.52 10.07 -4.38
C PHE A 13 -10.38 9.09 -4.06
N ALA A 14 -9.13 9.45 -4.38
CA ALA A 14 -7.96 8.64 -4.05
C ALA A 14 -7.81 8.44 -2.53
N ALA A 15 -8.08 9.46 -1.73
CA ALA A 15 -8.06 9.34 -0.26
C ALA A 15 -9.14 8.39 0.28
N ARG A 16 -10.34 8.35 -0.34
CA ARG A 16 -11.38 7.36 0.02
C ARG A 16 -10.92 5.94 -0.28
N GLN A 17 -10.24 5.72 -1.40
CA GLN A 17 -9.64 4.42 -1.71
C GLN A 17 -8.57 4.03 -0.68
N ALA A 18 -7.74 4.98 -0.27
CA ALA A 18 -6.73 4.75 0.78
C ALA A 18 -7.37 4.31 2.11
N ARG A 19 -8.45 4.99 2.52
CA ARG A 19 -9.21 4.64 3.73
C ARG A 19 -9.83 3.26 3.65
N ARG A 20 -10.35 2.84 2.50
CA ARG A 20 -10.88 1.48 2.30
C ARG A 20 -9.80 0.42 2.53
N TRP A 21 -8.60 0.64 1.99
CA TRP A 21 -7.47 -0.25 2.24
C TRP A 21 -7.03 -0.28 3.71
N GLN A 22 -7.01 0.87 4.38
CA GLN A 22 -6.69 0.96 5.80
C GLN A 22 -7.73 0.25 6.68
N GLN A 23 -9.02 0.42 6.39
CA GLN A 23 -10.12 -0.29 7.05
C GLN A 23 -10.03 -1.79 6.83
N ALA A 24 -9.78 -2.22 5.59
CA ALA A 24 -9.58 -3.62 5.25
C ALA A 24 -8.39 -4.23 6.01
N ALA A 25 -7.26 -3.52 6.09
CA ALA A 25 -6.11 -3.97 6.88
C ALA A 25 -6.47 -4.10 8.38
N GLN A 26 -7.27 -3.19 8.92
CA GLN A 26 -7.73 -3.26 10.30
C GLN A 26 -8.65 -4.47 10.54
N GLN A 27 -9.58 -4.73 9.63
CA GLN A 27 -10.43 -5.92 9.67
C GLN A 27 -9.57 -7.19 9.67
N LEU A 28 -8.59 -7.30 8.76
CA LEU A 28 -7.70 -8.46 8.69
C LEU A 28 -6.90 -8.71 9.99
N LYS A 29 -6.56 -7.65 10.74
CA LYS A 29 -5.89 -7.78 12.05
C LYS A 29 -6.81 -8.44 13.08
N THR A 30 -8.10 -8.09 13.08
CA THR A 30 -9.06 -8.54 14.10
C THR A 30 -9.73 -9.87 13.76
N GLN A 31 -9.70 -10.30 12.49
CA GLN A 31 -10.35 -11.55 12.08
C GLN A 31 -9.69 -12.79 12.72
N PRO A 32 -10.48 -13.79 13.16
CA PRO A 32 -9.92 -15.04 13.64
C PRO A 32 -9.31 -15.85 12.48
N PRO A 33 -8.38 -16.78 12.75
CA PRO A 33 -7.66 -17.49 11.70
C PRO A 33 -8.55 -18.20 10.67
N HIS A 34 -9.68 -18.77 11.11
CA HIS A 34 -10.59 -19.53 10.26
C HIS A 34 -11.43 -18.66 9.31
N GLN A 35 -11.61 -17.36 9.60
CA GLN A 35 -12.37 -16.41 8.75
C GLN A 35 -11.44 -15.54 7.89
N PHE A 36 -10.12 -15.75 7.99
CA PHE A 36 -9.16 -14.88 7.31
C PHE A 36 -9.29 -14.96 5.79
N ALA A 37 -9.53 -16.15 5.24
CA ALA A 37 -9.70 -16.35 3.80
C ALA A 37 -10.94 -15.61 3.26
N ASP A 38 -12.06 -15.65 3.97
CA ASP A 38 -13.29 -14.96 3.60
C ASP A 38 -13.11 -13.44 3.64
N ALA A 39 -12.39 -12.93 4.64
CA ALA A 39 -12.05 -11.52 4.74
C ALA A 39 -11.24 -11.01 3.53
N LEU A 40 -10.48 -11.87 2.84
CA LEU A 40 -9.77 -11.50 1.61
C LEU A 40 -10.71 -11.22 0.43
N LEU A 41 -11.91 -11.83 0.40
CA LEU A 41 -12.88 -11.63 -0.67
C LEU A 41 -13.46 -10.21 -0.67
N HIS A 42 -13.50 -9.57 0.49
CA HIS A 42 -14.02 -8.21 0.69
C HIS A 42 -12.97 -7.11 0.49
N LEU A 43 -11.74 -7.46 0.12
CA LEU A 43 -10.69 -6.47 -0.15
C LEU A 43 -10.98 -5.65 -1.41
N PRO A 44 -10.48 -4.41 -1.49
CA PRO A 44 -10.59 -3.60 -2.70
C PRO A 44 -9.96 -4.31 -3.93
N ALA A 45 -10.61 -4.15 -5.09
CA ALA A 45 -10.35 -4.96 -6.28
C ALA A 45 -8.96 -4.75 -6.91
N ASP A 46 -8.36 -3.57 -6.75
CA ASP A 46 -7.06 -3.15 -7.29
C ASP A 46 -5.87 -3.97 -6.75
N GLY A 47 -5.99 -4.50 -5.53
CA GLY A 47 -4.94 -5.27 -4.87
C GLY A 47 -5.36 -6.69 -4.46
N ARG A 48 -6.67 -6.98 -4.43
CA ARG A 48 -7.21 -8.29 -4.03
C ARG A 48 -6.60 -9.48 -4.78
N PRO A 49 -6.46 -9.48 -6.13
CA PRO A 49 -5.91 -10.63 -6.85
C PRO A 49 -4.49 -11.01 -6.40
N SER A 50 -3.64 -10.01 -6.17
CA SER A 50 -2.26 -10.23 -5.72
C SER A 50 -2.21 -10.77 -4.29
N LEU A 51 -3.09 -10.29 -3.40
CA LEU A 51 -3.16 -10.78 -2.02
C LEU A 51 -3.76 -12.18 -1.91
N MET A 52 -4.77 -12.51 -2.72
CA MET A 52 -5.29 -13.87 -2.84
C MET A 52 -4.22 -14.82 -3.37
N ARG A 53 -3.45 -14.41 -4.38
CA ARG A 53 -2.32 -15.20 -4.89
C ARG A 53 -1.25 -15.39 -3.83
N LEU A 54 -0.94 -14.37 -3.01
CA LEU A 54 0.00 -14.48 -1.90
C LEU A 54 -0.49 -15.46 -0.81
N TRP A 55 -1.78 -15.45 -0.51
CA TRP A 55 -2.41 -16.39 0.43
C TRP A 55 -2.30 -17.84 -0.05
N GLN A 56 -2.63 -18.07 -1.33
CA GLN A 56 -2.59 -19.39 -1.97
C GLN A 56 -1.16 -19.90 -2.25
N ASN A 57 -0.17 -19.01 -2.22
CA ASN A 57 1.20 -19.37 -2.58
C ASN A 57 1.80 -20.37 -1.57
N PRO A 58 2.29 -21.53 -2.03
CA PRO A 58 3.04 -22.47 -1.20
C PRO A 58 4.40 -21.85 -0.87
N THR A 59 4.41 -21.03 0.18
CA THR A 59 5.60 -20.45 0.80
C THR A 59 5.87 -21.18 2.10
N ASP A 60 7.15 -21.32 2.46
CA ASP A 60 7.62 -21.89 3.73
C ASP A 60 6.69 -21.47 4.90
N GLU A 61 6.14 -22.44 5.62
CA GLU A 61 5.25 -22.26 6.79
C GLU A 61 5.81 -21.30 7.85
N ARG A 62 7.14 -21.08 7.84
CA ARG A 62 7.85 -20.15 8.73
C ARG A 62 7.48 -18.67 8.51
N ARG A 63 6.87 -18.29 7.37
CA ARG A 63 6.42 -16.90 7.16
C ARG A 63 4.98 -16.76 7.61
N ASN A 64 4.73 -15.86 8.57
CA ASN A 64 3.38 -15.46 8.97
C ASN A 64 2.70 -14.73 7.79
N LYS A 65 2.12 -15.50 6.84
CA LYS A 65 1.46 -15.00 5.63
C LYS A 65 0.37 -14.00 5.98
N ARG A 66 -0.33 -14.26 7.09
CA ARG A 66 -1.39 -13.41 7.61
C ARG A 66 -0.87 -12.01 7.92
N ALA A 67 0.22 -11.91 8.68
CA ALA A 67 0.92 -10.64 8.92
C ALA A 67 1.38 -10.00 7.60
N GLN A 68 2.00 -10.77 6.71
CA GLN A 68 2.47 -10.22 5.44
C GLN A 68 1.34 -9.61 4.59
N ILE A 69 0.17 -10.25 4.54
CA ILE A 69 -1.01 -9.73 3.83
C ILE A 69 -1.54 -8.46 4.48
N ILE A 70 -1.59 -8.39 5.81
CA ILE A 70 -1.94 -7.15 6.54
C ILE A 70 -0.96 -6.03 6.17
N GLY A 71 0.35 -6.30 6.20
CA GLY A 71 1.37 -5.34 5.81
C GLY A 71 1.22 -4.87 4.36
N ARG A 72 0.89 -5.78 3.43
CA ARG A 72 0.64 -5.46 2.02
C ARG A 72 -0.62 -4.61 1.82
N ALA A 73 -1.70 -4.87 2.56
CA ALA A 73 -2.90 -4.04 2.54
C ALA A 73 -2.61 -2.61 3.03
N LEU A 74 -1.76 -2.46 4.06
CA LEU A 74 -1.29 -1.14 4.52
C LEU A 74 -0.38 -0.45 3.49
N LEU A 75 0.41 -1.18 2.71
CA LEU A 75 1.15 -0.62 1.58
C LEU A 75 0.20 -0.13 0.47
N TRP A 76 -0.89 -0.83 0.17
CA TRP A 76 -1.92 -0.34 -0.76
C TRP A 76 -2.59 0.95 -0.27
N ALA A 77 -2.87 1.04 1.04
CA ALA A 77 -3.35 2.27 1.65
C ALA A 77 -2.34 3.42 1.47
N ALA A 78 -1.06 3.19 1.79
CA ALA A 78 0.00 4.17 1.61
C ALA A 78 0.13 4.63 0.15
N GLY A 79 0.12 3.71 -0.82
CA GLY A 79 0.17 4.04 -2.25
C GLY A 79 -1.02 4.88 -2.70
N SER A 80 -2.22 4.62 -2.18
CA SER A 80 -3.42 5.40 -2.48
C SER A 80 -3.38 6.80 -1.85
N TYR A 81 -2.81 6.95 -0.64
CA TYR A 81 -2.56 8.27 -0.06
C TYR A 81 -1.50 9.06 -0.82
N LEU A 82 -0.49 8.40 -1.39
CA LEU A 82 0.51 9.07 -2.24
C LEU A 82 -0.11 9.59 -3.55
N ASP A 83 -1.03 8.83 -4.16
CA ASP A 83 -1.82 9.33 -5.28
C ASP A 83 -2.68 10.53 -4.88
N ALA A 84 -3.36 10.43 -3.72
CA ALA A 84 -4.16 11.53 -3.19
C ALA A 84 -3.30 12.80 -2.96
N ALA A 85 -2.10 12.64 -2.39
CA ALA A 85 -1.15 13.73 -2.19
C ALA A 85 -0.73 14.36 -3.52
N ARG A 86 -0.40 13.55 -4.53
CA ARG A 86 -0.02 14.05 -5.86
C ARG A 86 -1.17 14.80 -6.52
N LEU A 87 -2.39 14.29 -6.44
CA LEU A 87 -3.58 14.94 -7.00
C LEU A 87 -3.91 16.24 -6.25
N ALA A 88 -3.81 16.26 -4.92
CA ALA A 88 -3.98 17.47 -4.13
C ALA A 88 -2.92 18.54 -4.48
N LEU A 89 -1.69 18.09 -4.74
CA LEU A 89 -0.63 18.97 -5.21
C LEU A 89 -0.95 19.54 -6.59
N ASP A 90 -1.47 18.74 -7.52
CA ASP A 90 -1.91 19.17 -8.85
C ASP A 90 -3.11 20.14 -8.77
N GLU A 91 -4.00 19.95 -7.79
CA GLU A 91 -5.10 20.88 -7.43
C GLU A 91 -4.61 22.18 -6.76
N GLY A 92 -3.32 22.30 -6.42
CA GLY A 92 -2.76 23.47 -5.72
C GLY A 92 -3.04 23.51 -4.22
N ASN A 93 -3.56 22.42 -3.63
CA ASN A 93 -3.87 22.32 -2.21
C ASN A 93 -2.70 21.70 -1.43
N LEU A 94 -1.77 22.55 -1.01
CA LEU A 94 -0.57 22.14 -0.26
C LEU A 94 -0.90 21.54 1.10
N GLU A 95 -1.86 22.12 1.83
CA GLU A 95 -2.26 21.61 3.14
C GLU A 95 -2.76 20.16 3.04
N ARG A 96 -3.66 19.90 2.08
CA ARG A 96 -4.18 18.55 1.81
C ARG A 96 -3.09 17.60 1.32
N THR A 97 -2.15 18.10 0.51
CA THR A 97 -0.96 17.33 0.10
C THR A 97 -0.20 16.83 1.32
N LEU A 98 0.08 17.71 2.28
CA LEU A 98 0.81 17.36 3.51
C LEU A 98 0.02 16.41 4.41
N GLN A 99 -1.29 16.60 4.53
CA GLN A 99 -2.17 15.69 5.27
C GLN A 99 -2.11 14.28 4.70
N PHE A 100 -2.18 14.13 3.38
CA PHE A 100 -2.09 12.83 2.72
C PHE A 100 -0.68 12.22 2.79
N CYS A 101 0.38 13.02 2.68
CA CYS A 101 1.74 12.55 2.95
C CYS A 101 1.89 12.00 4.38
N GLN A 102 1.33 12.69 5.38
CA GLN A 102 1.36 12.22 6.77
C GLN A 102 0.59 10.90 6.93
N ALA A 103 -0.59 10.77 6.31
CA ALA A 103 -1.36 9.52 6.33
C ALA A 103 -0.60 8.36 5.66
N ALA A 104 0.09 8.61 4.54
CA ALA A 104 0.95 7.63 3.90
C ALA A 104 2.12 7.20 4.81
N VAL A 105 2.76 8.14 5.51
CA VAL A 105 3.82 7.84 6.49
C VAL A 105 3.33 6.93 7.61
N LEU A 106 2.14 7.19 8.16
CA LEU A 106 1.55 6.33 9.19
C LEU A 106 1.29 4.92 8.65
N CYS A 107 0.70 4.78 7.47
CA CYS A 107 0.47 3.49 6.84
C CYS A 107 1.78 2.72 6.58
N LEU A 108 2.85 3.39 6.15
CA LEU A 108 4.17 2.78 5.93
C LEU A 108 4.80 2.28 7.23
N LYS A 109 4.72 3.06 8.31
CA LYS A 109 5.22 2.66 9.64
C LYS A 109 4.43 1.48 10.19
N ASP A 110 3.11 1.52 10.07
CA ASP A 110 2.26 0.40 10.50
C ASP A 110 2.55 -0.85 9.68
N ALA A 111 2.70 -0.73 8.36
CA ALA A 111 3.04 -1.85 7.48
C ALA A 111 4.35 -2.51 7.91
N ALA A 112 5.37 -1.72 8.25
CA ALA A 112 6.70 -2.20 8.64
C ALA A 112 6.66 -3.24 9.77
N SER A 113 5.74 -3.11 10.73
CA SER A 113 5.55 -4.06 11.85
C SER A 113 5.10 -5.45 11.41
N PHE A 114 4.46 -5.57 10.24
CA PHE A 114 3.91 -6.84 9.74
C PHE A 114 4.72 -7.45 8.60
N LEU A 115 5.61 -6.66 7.98
CA LEU A 115 6.38 -7.07 6.82
C LEU A 115 7.69 -7.79 7.21
N PRO A 116 8.21 -8.68 6.33
CA PRO A 116 9.51 -9.31 6.54
C PRO A 116 10.66 -8.28 6.51
N PRO A 117 11.85 -8.60 7.05
CA PRO A 117 12.92 -7.62 7.30
C PRO A 117 13.30 -6.73 6.10
N TRP A 118 13.44 -7.32 4.90
CA TRP A 118 13.82 -6.56 3.71
C TRP A 118 12.73 -5.58 3.26
N GLU A 119 11.45 -5.96 3.37
CA GLU A 119 10.31 -5.10 3.01
C GLU A 119 10.06 -4.03 4.06
N ARG A 120 10.24 -4.39 5.33
CA ARG A 120 10.20 -3.48 6.48
C ARG A 120 11.20 -2.35 6.30
N ALA A 121 12.45 -2.68 5.95
CA ALA A 121 13.48 -1.68 5.69
C ALA A 121 13.09 -0.71 4.56
N SER A 122 12.51 -1.22 3.46
CA SER A 122 11.99 -0.38 2.38
C SER A 122 10.88 0.56 2.86
N ALA A 123 9.89 0.04 3.59
CA ALA A 123 8.77 0.83 4.09
C ALA A 123 9.21 1.97 5.02
N LEU A 124 10.11 1.68 5.96
CA LEU A 124 10.67 2.69 6.87
C LEU A 124 11.49 3.75 6.12
N ARG A 125 12.26 3.34 5.10
CA ARG A 125 13.01 4.27 4.25
C ARG A 125 12.08 5.22 3.49
N TRP A 126 10.99 4.71 2.91
CA TRP A 126 10.02 5.56 2.22
C TRP A 126 9.28 6.50 3.18
N ALA A 127 8.97 6.04 4.39
CA ALA A 127 8.37 6.90 5.43
C ALA A 127 9.30 8.06 5.79
N MET A 128 10.62 7.80 5.90
CA MET A 128 11.61 8.84 6.13
C MET A 128 11.72 9.81 4.95
N GLN A 129 11.73 9.31 3.71
CA GLN A 129 11.73 10.15 2.50
C GLN A 129 10.50 11.05 2.39
N LEU A 130 9.32 10.58 2.83
CA LEU A 130 8.12 11.41 2.88
C LEU A 130 8.16 12.47 3.98
N ALA A 131 8.76 12.16 5.13
CA ALA A 131 8.91 13.12 6.21
C ALA A 131 9.80 14.30 5.80
N THR A 132 10.84 14.07 4.98
CA THR A 132 11.74 15.12 4.50
C THR A 132 11.15 15.98 3.38
N LEU A 133 10.13 15.51 2.66
CA LEU A 133 9.44 16.30 1.62
C LEU A 133 8.83 17.60 2.15
N ARG A 134 8.51 17.67 3.45
CA ARG A 134 8.05 18.91 4.10
C ARG A 134 9.02 20.07 3.98
N GLN A 135 10.33 19.79 3.86
CA GLN A 135 11.36 20.82 3.81
C GLN A 135 11.56 21.40 2.40
N ARG A 136 10.97 20.79 1.36
CA ARG A 136 11.16 21.18 -0.05
C ARG A 136 9.85 21.53 -0.76
N GLN A 137 8.86 22.03 -0.01
CA GLN A 137 7.51 22.31 -0.54
C GLN A 137 7.47 23.42 -1.59
N SER A 138 8.45 24.33 -1.59
CA SER A 138 8.58 25.39 -2.59
C SER A 138 8.87 24.86 -3.99
N ASP A 139 9.47 23.67 -4.11
CA ASP A 139 9.75 23.03 -5.39
C ASP A 139 8.65 22.01 -5.74
N ARG A 140 7.57 22.51 -6.35
CA ARG A 140 6.40 21.69 -6.73
C ARG A 140 6.78 20.57 -7.71
N PHE A 141 7.73 20.81 -8.61
CA PHE A 141 8.18 19.80 -9.58
C PHE A 141 8.93 18.66 -8.88
N TYR A 142 9.85 19.00 -7.99
CA TYR A 142 10.57 18.04 -7.16
C TYR A 142 9.60 17.20 -6.32
N VAL A 143 8.67 17.84 -5.62
CA VAL A 143 7.69 17.16 -4.75
C VAL A 143 6.82 16.20 -5.58
N ARG A 144 6.27 16.67 -6.70
CA ARG A 144 5.42 15.85 -7.59
C ARG A 144 6.16 14.61 -8.09
N THR A 145 7.40 14.77 -8.53
CA THR A 145 8.24 13.68 -9.05
C THR A 145 8.54 12.65 -7.97
N HIS A 146 8.88 13.11 -6.75
CA HIS A 146 9.14 12.22 -5.63
C HIS A 146 7.90 11.45 -5.17
N LEU A 147 6.74 12.11 -5.10
CA LEU A 147 5.47 11.46 -4.76
C LEU A 147 5.11 10.39 -5.79
N LEU A 148 5.28 10.67 -7.09
CA LEU A 148 5.04 9.69 -8.15
C LEU A 148 5.98 8.49 -8.02
N ALA A 149 7.29 8.73 -7.87
CA ALA A 149 8.28 7.66 -7.76
C ALA A 149 8.04 6.77 -6.53
N LEU A 150 7.67 7.37 -5.40
CA LEU A 150 7.30 6.63 -4.20
C LEU A 150 6.01 5.84 -4.39
N CYS A 151 4.98 6.42 -5.02
CA CYS A 151 3.73 5.73 -5.29
C CYS A 151 3.97 4.45 -6.11
N VAL A 152 4.74 4.55 -7.20
CA VAL A 152 5.08 3.41 -8.05
C VAL A 152 5.81 2.32 -7.25
N LYS A 153 6.84 2.69 -6.47
CA LYS A 153 7.60 1.74 -5.65
C LYS A 153 6.73 1.04 -4.61
N VAL A 154 5.91 1.80 -3.89
CA VAL A 154 5.03 1.28 -2.84
C VAL A 154 3.99 0.33 -3.42
N LYS A 155 3.32 0.71 -4.53
CA LYS A 155 2.32 -0.14 -5.19
C LYS A 155 2.94 -1.40 -5.80
N ALA A 156 4.10 -1.29 -6.44
CA ALA A 156 4.81 -2.44 -6.97
C ALA A 156 5.15 -3.45 -5.86
N GLN A 157 5.64 -2.97 -4.71
CA GLN A 157 5.88 -3.82 -3.55
C GLN A 157 4.57 -4.37 -2.95
N ALA A 158 3.49 -3.58 -2.90
CA ALA A 158 2.18 -4.04 -2.43
C ALA A 158 1.57 -5.15 -3.34
N ALA A 159 1.87 -5.14 -4.63
CA ALA A 159 1.45 -6.16 -5.58
C ALA A 159 2.41 -7.35 -5.68
N PHE A 160 3.60 -7.27 -5.07
CA PHE A 160 4.63 -8.29 -5.21
C PHE A 160 4.25 -9.60 -4.53
N VAL A 161 4.21 -10.66 -5.33
CA VAL A 161 4.03 -12.05 -4.89
C VAL A 161 5.34 -12.81 -5.14
N PRO A 162 6.04 -13.30 -4.10
CA PRO A 162 7.26 -14.09 -4.27
C PRO A 162 7.00 -15.33 -5.14
N LYS A 163 7.94 -15.73 -5.99
CA LYS A 163 7.83 -17.02 -6.69
C LYS A 163 7.89 -18.17 -5.70
N ALA A 164 7.03 -19.18 -5.86
CA ALA A 164 7.11 -20.41 -5.08
C ALA A 164 8.49 -21.04 -5.29
N LYS A 165 9.16 -21.45 -4.22
CA LYS A 165 10.38 -22.27 -4.35
C LYS A 165 9.92 -23.65 -4.85
N SER A 166 10.40 -24.08 -6.02
CA SER A 166 10.21 -25.46 -6.47
C SER A 166 10.77 -26.41 -5.41
N SER A 167 9.97 -27.36 -4.93
CA SER A 167 10.43 -28.39 -4.02
C SER A 167 11.66 -29.12 -4.60
N PRO A 168 12.72 -29.40 -3.82
CA PRO A 168 13.92 -30.10 -4.29
C PRO A 168 13.64 -31.47 -4.94
N SER A 169 12.47 -32.07 -4.66
CA SER A 169 12.05 -33.36 -5.22
C SER A 169 11.76 -33.33 -6.72
N GLN A 170 11.45 -32.18 -7.32
CA GLN A 170 11.21 -32.10 -8.77
C GLN A 170 12.49 -32.08 -9.61
N ARG A 171 13.67 -31.82 -9.02
CA ARG A 171 14.96 -31.85 -9.74
C ARG A 171 15.55 -33.24 -9.92
N ARG A 172 15.04 -34.27 -9.23
CA ARG A 172 15.58 -35.63 -9.30
C ARG A 172 14.87 -36.55 -10.29
N SER A 173 13.72 -36.16 -10.83
CA SER A 173 12.92 -37.02 -11.73
C SER A 173 13.18 -36.78 -13.23
N SER A 174 14.20 -36.00 -13.59
CA SER A 174 14.52 -35.63 -14.97
C SER A 174 15.96 -35.95 -15.38
N ARG A 175 16.54 -36.98 -14.75
CA ARG A 175 17.80 -37.60 -15.20
C ARG A 175 17.59 -39.06 -15.51
#